data_AF-A0AAV1YQG2-F1
#
_entry.id   AF-A0AAV1YQG2-F1
#
_cell.length_a   1.000
_cell.length_b   1.000
_cell.length_c   1.000
_cell.angle_alpha   90.00
_cell.angle_beta   90.00
_cell.angle_gamma   90.00
#
_symmetry.space_group_name_H-M   'P 1'
#
loop_
_entity.id
_entity.type
_entity.pdbx_description
1 polymer ?
#
loop_
_entity_poly.entity_id
_entity_poly.type
_entity_poly.pdbx_seq_one_letter_code
_entity_poly.pdbx_strand_id
1 'polypeptide(L)'
;ISTYFQVKLRKGRVKGFSLYCKQLCRQSLITGFPVIASTRNSFRKLIKVLVFLVCLCGFLYQTSEFLVLYRAYPTMVDIKIERP
;
A
#
# COMPACT_ATOMS: atom_id res chain seq x y z
N ILE A 1 12.68 -6.66 36.61
CA ILE A 1 13.73 -6.86 35.57
C ILE A 1 13.19 -7.40 34.24
N SER A 2 12.21 -8.32 34.24
CA SER A 2 11.62 -8.91 33.01
C SER A 2 11.04 -7.89 32.01
N THR A 3 10.31 -6.87 32.46
CA THR A 3 9.62 -5.91 31.58
C THR A 3 10.59 -5.01 30.79
N TYR A 4 11.66 -4.52 31.43
CA TYR A 4 12.65 -3.64 30.77
C TYR A 4 13.42 -4.35 29.64
N PHE A 5 13.67 -5.65 29.79
CA PHE A 5 14.36 -6.45 28.79
C PHE A 5 13.49 -6.68 27.53
N GLN A 6 12.19 -6.94 27.72
CA GLN A 6 11.23 -7.05 26.61
C GLN A 6 11.09 -5.75 25.81
N VAL A 7 11.03 -4.59 26.49
CA VAL A 7 10.98 -3.30 25.80
C VAL A 7 12.26 -3.04 25.01
N LYS A 8 13.44 -3.45 25.53
CA LYS A 8 14.74 -3.31 24.85
C LYS A 8 14.84 -4.18 23.60
N LEU A 9 14.34 -5.42 23.64
CA LEU A 9 14.23 -6.32 22.48
C LEU A 9 13.26 -5.80 21.43
N ARG A 10 12.11 -5.26 21.86
CA ARG A 10 11.17 -4.58 20.97
C ARG A 10 11.87 -3.42 20.25
N LYS A 11 12.57 -2.54 20.99
CA LYS A 11 13.31 -1.38 20.47
C LYS A 11 14.42 -1.76 19.48
N GLY A 12 15.13 -2.85 19.73
CA GLY A 12 16.13 -3.41 18.81
C GLY A 12 15.50 -3.93 17.50
N ARG A 13 14.37 -4.63 17.60
CA ARG A 13 13.63 -5.16 16.44
C ARG A 13 13.05 -4.04 15.57
N VAL A 14 12.47 -2.98 16.16
CA VAL A 14 11.96 -1.83 15.38
C VAL A 14 13.08 -1.05 14.70
N LYS A 15 14.28 -0.97 15.32
CA LYS A 15 15.45 -0.36 14.67
C LYS A 15 15.90 -1.18 13.45
N GLY A 16 15.94 -2.51 13.57
CA GLY A 16 16.23 -3.41 12.44
C GLY A 16 15.20 -3.30 11.32
N PHE A 17 13.91 -3.32 11.67
CA PHE A 17 12.81 -3.13 10.71
C PHE A 17 12.85 -1.75 10.04
N SER A 18 13.15 -0.68 10.80
CA SER A 18 13.27 0.66 10.25
C SER A 18 14.44 0.77 9.25
N LEU A 19 15.56 0.10 9.54
CA LEU A 19 16.71 0.04 8.63
C LEU A 19 16.34 -0.71 7.34
N TYR A 20 15.66 -1.85 7.48
CA TYR A 20 15.19 -2.65 6.35
C TYR A 20 14.16 -1.89 5.50
N CYS A 21 13.16 -1.24 6.12
CA CYS A 21 12.21 -0.38 5.40
C CYS A 21 12.91 0.79 4.71
N LYS A 22 13.95 1.40 5.30
CA LYS A 22 14.73 2.44 4.61
C LYS A 22 15.49 1.90 3.40
N GLN A 23 15.99 0.67 3.48
CA GLN A 23 16.66 0.01 2.38
C GLN A 23 15.67 -0.36 1.26
N LEU A 24 14.49 -0.89 1.62
CA LEU A 24 13.40 -1.14 0.69
C LEU A 24 12.88 0.16 0.04
N CYS A 25 12.71 1.25 0.79
CA CYS A 25 12.37 2.57 0.25
C CYS A 25 13.37 3.07 -0.79
N ARG A 26 14.66 2.71 -0.64
CA ARG A 26 15.72 3.07 -1.58
C ARG A 26 15.75 2.16 -2.80
N GLN A 27 15.38 0.90 -2.63
CA GLN A 27 15.43 -0.13 -3.67
C GLN A 27 14.09 -0.29 -4.41
N SER A 28 13.02 0.34 -3.93
CA SER A 28 11.70 0.31 -4.56
C SER A 28 11.71 1.07 -5.89
N LEU A 29 11.33 0.36 -6.96
CA LEU A 29 11.12 0.88 -8.32
C LEU A 29 9.95 1.89 -8.41
N ILE A 30 9.16 2.04 -7.34
CA ILE A 30 8.11 3.05 -7.23
C ILE A 30 8.78 4.42 -7.01
N THR A 31 8.87 5.19 -8.09
CA THR A 31 9.52 6.52 -8.17
C THR A 31 9.04 7.54 -7.11
N GLY A 32 7.88 7.32 -6.50
CA GLY A 32 7.35 8.17 -5.42
C GLY A 32 8.07 8.02 -4.08
N PHE A 33 8.59 6.84 -3.75
CA PHE A 33 9.15 6.53 -2.42
C PHE A 33 10.46 7.28 -2.07
N PRO A 34 11.46 7.42 -2.96
CA PRO A 34 12.68 8.17 -2.64
C PRO A 34 12.41 9.69 -2.48
N VAL A 35 11.45 10.25 -3.21
CA VAL A 35 11.01 11.66 -3.08
C VAL A 35 10.35 11.94 -1.72
N ILE A 36 9.58 10.98 -1.21
CA ILE A 36 8.96 11.04 0.12
C ILE A 36 10.03 10.90 1.22
N ALA A 37 11.04 10.07 1.00
CA ALA A 37 12.17 9.90 1.93
C ALA A 37 13.06 11.16 2.04
N SER A 38 13.27 11.87 0.94
CA SER A 38 14.15 13.04 0.83
C SER A 38 13.54 14.37 1.31
N THR A 39 12.21 14.43 1.50
CA THR A 39 11.53 15.67 1.95
C THR A 39 11.85 16.00 3.42
N ARG A 40 12.44 17.18 3.66
CA ARG A 40 12.85 17.70 4.99
C ARG A 40 11.67 17.99 5.93
N ASN A 41 10.49 18.31 5.38
CA ASN A 41 9.28 18.62 6.15
C ASN A 41 8.42 17.38 6.42
N SER A 42 8.45 16.89 7.66
CA SER A 42 7.69 15.71 8.11
C SER A 42 6.18 15.82 7.92
N PHE A 43 5.61 17.03 8.00
CA PHE A 43 4.17 17.24 7.81
C PHE A 43 3.73 17.02 6.36
N ARG A 44 4.45 17.61 5.39
CA ARG A 44 4.19 17.38 3.95
C ARG A 44 4.44 15.93 3.56
N LYS A 45 5.41 15.27 4.21
CA LYS A 45 5.68 13.85 4.06
C LYS A 45 4.50 12.99 4.52
N LEU A 46 3.91 13.33 5.67
CA LEU A 46 2.74 12.62 6.21
C LEU A 46 1.54 12.73 5.26
N ILE A 47 1.25 13.93 4.75
CA ILE A 47 0.13 14.13 3.80
C ILE A 47 0.33 13.28 2.53
N LYS A 48 1.54 13.28 1.95
CA LYS A 48 1.84 12.46 0.76
C LYS A 48 1.66 10.97 1.01
N VAL A 49 2.06 10.48 2.19
CA VAL A 49 1.85 9.08 2.59
C VAL A 49 0.36 8.77 2.76
N LEU A 50 -0.40 9.66 3.39
CA LEU A 50 -1.85 9.48 3.56
C LEU A 50 -2.58 9.43 2.21
N VAL A 51 -2.26 10.36 1.31
CA VAL A 51 -2.83 10.35 -0.05
C VAL A 51 -2.50 9.05 -0.79
N PHE A 52 -1.25 8.59 -0.69
CA PHE A 52 -0.84 7.32 -1.28
C PHE A 52 -1.63 6.14 -0.70
N LEU A 53 -1.81 6.08 0.63
CA LEU A 53 -2.58 5.02 1.29
C LEU A 53 -4.06 5.04 0.88
N VAL A 54 -4.68 6.22 0.82
CA VAL A 54 -6.09 6.35 0.38
C VAL A 54 -6.22 5.87 -1.07
N CYS A 55 -5.30 6.29 -1.95
CA CYS A 55 -5.28 5.84 -3.34
C CYS A 55 -5.08 4.32 -3.45
N LEU A 56 -4.18 3.75 -2.65
CA LEU A 56 -3.91 2.32 -2.62
C LEU A 56 -5.13 1.52 -2.12
N CYS A 57 -5.82 2.01 -1.09
CA CYS A 57 -7.07 1.40 -0.62
C CYS A 57 -8.17 1.44 -1.69
N GLY A 58 -8.36 2.60 -2.34
CA GLY A 58 -9.34 2.73 -3.43
C GLY A 58 -9.03 1.78 -4.59
N PHE A 59 -7.76 1.70 -4.99
CA PHE A 59 -7.30 0.76 -6.01
C PHE A 59 -7.55 -0.70 -5.62
N LEU A 60 -7.25 -1.09 -4.38
CA LEU A 60 -7.48 -2.45 -3.90
C LEU A 60 -8.98 -2.78 -3.84
N TYR A 61 -9.82 -1.83 -3.43
CA TYR A 61 -11.27 -1.99 -3.43
C TYR A 61 -11.79 -2.26 -4.83
N GLN A 62 -11.44 -1.40 -5.79
CA GLN A 62 -11.87 -1.55 -7.18
C GLN A 62 -11.30 -2.83 -7.82
N THR A 63 -10.04 -3.16 -7.55
CA THR A 63 -9.43 -4.40 -8.02
C THR A 63 -10.13 -5.64 -7.45
N SER A 64 -10.58 -5.60 -6.19
CA SER A 64 -11.30 -6.70 -5.55
C SER A 64 -12.68 -6.91 -6.17
N GLU A 65 -13.42 -5.83 -6.44
CA GLU A 65 -14.68 -5.89 -7.19
C GLU A 65 -14.50 -6.51 -8.58
N PHE A 66 -13.47 -6.07 -9.31
CA PHE A 66 -13.12 -6.68 -10.60
C PHE A 66 -12.72 -8.15 -10.47
N LEU A 67 -12.01 -8.53 -9.40
CA LEU A 67 -11.63 -9.92 -9.15
C LEU A 67 -12.84 -10.80 -8.87
N VAL A 68 -13.82 -10.30 -8.11
CA VAL A 68 -15.09 -10.99 -7.86
C VAL A 68 -15.87 -11.15 -9.16
N LEU A 69 -15.99 -10.09 -9.95
CA LEU A 69 -16.64 -10.13 -11.25
C LEU A 69 -15.95 -11.13 -12.20
N TYR A 70 -14.61 -11.10 -12.25
CA TYR A 70 -13.82 -12.03 -13.03
C TYR A 70 -14.03 -13.48 -12.59
N ARG A 71 -14.07 -13.73 -11.28
CA ARG A 71 -14.27 -15.07 -10.73
C ARG A 71 -15.69 -15.61 -10.94
N ALA A 72 -16.68 -14.72 -10.98
CA ALA A 72 -18.06 -15.07 -11.26
C ALA A 72 -18.31 -15.41 -12.74
N TYR A 73 -17.35 -15.10 -13.64
CA TYR A 73 -17.44 -15.34 -15.08
C TYR A 73 -18.84 -15.07 -15.67
N PRO A 74 -19.46 -13.90 -15.36
CA PRO A 74 -20.79 -13.62 -15.88
C PRO A 74 -20.69 -13.55 -17.40
N THR A 75 -21.26 -14.55 -18.07
CA THR A 75 -21.38 -14.55 -19.51
C THR A 75 -22.33 -13.42 -19.87
N MET A 76 -21.79 -12.33 -20.40
CA MET A 76 -22.60 -11.26 -20.98
C MET A 76 -23.35 -11.88 -22.17
N VAL A 77 -24.61 -12.26 -21.94
CA VAL A 77 -25.49 -12.69 -23.02
C VAL A 77 -26.00 -11.41 -23.67
N ASP A 78 -25.27 -10.92 -24.67
CA ASP A 78 -25.71 -9.82 -25.52
C ASP A 78 -26.92 -10.29 -26.33
N ILE A 79 -28.12 -10.07 -25.79
CA ILE A 79 -29.37 -10.32 -26.51
C ILE A 79 -29.52 -9.17 -27.49
N LYS A 80 -28.96 -9.35 -28.69
CA LYS A 80 -29.12 -8.42 -29.81
C LYS A 80 -30.59 -8.49 -30.27
N ILE A 81 -31.43 -7.60 -29.75
CA ILE A 81 -32.82 -7.45 -30.18
C ILE A 81 -32.81 -6.75 -31.55
N GLU A 82 -32.73 -7.54 -32.61
CA GLU A 82 -32.93 -7.08 -33.98
C GLU A 82 -34.45 -6.90 -34.18
N ARG A 83 -34.92 -5.65 -34.10
CA ARG A 83 -36.32 -5.33 -34.41
C ARG A 83 -36.46 -5.34 -35.94
N PRO A 84 -37.46 -6.04 -36.50
CA PRO A 84 -37.71 -6.07 -37.94
C PRO A 84 -38.13 -4.69 -38.47
#